data_AF-A0A2G2GDI3-F1
#
_entry.id   AF-A0A2G2GDI3-F1
#
_cell.length_a   1.000
_cell.length_b   1.000
_cell.length_c   1.000
_cell.angle_alpha   90.00
_cell.angle_beta   90.00
_cell.angle_gamma   90.00
#
_symmetry.space_group_name_H-M   'P 1'
#
loop_
_entity.id
_entity.type
_entity.pdbx_description
1 polymer ?
#
loop_
_entity_poly.entity_id
_entity_poly.type
_entity_poly.pdbx_seq_one_letter_code
_entity_poly.pdbx_strand_id
1 'polypeptide(L)' 'MTDQENLDVKNAIDGKLSDTYDELEIVLKNLISEKEAAGDHGTFKRIDKTVDKVRIKMHRLKP' A
#
# COMPACT_ATOMS: atom_id res chain seq x y z
N MET A 1 -13.57 8.33 -2.14
CA MET A 1 -12.95 7.02 -1.92
C MET A 1 -14.07 6.03 -1.73
N THR A 2 -14.05 4.95 -2.50
CA THR A 2 -15.01 3.85 -2.40
C THR A 2 -14.60 2.91 -1.26
N ASP A 3 -15.55 2.18 -0.70
CA ASP A 3 -15.29 1.22 0.39
C ASP A 3 -14.27 0.13 0.01
N GLN A 4 -14.14 -0.15 -1.29
CA GLN A 4 -13.20 -1.10 -1.85
C GLN A 4 -11.75 -0.63 -1.73
N GLU A 5 -11.46 0.63 -2.08
CA GLU A 5 -10.10 1.20 -2.00
C GLU A 5 -9.59 1.23 -0.55
N ASN A 6 -10.47 1.52 0.40
CA ASN A 6 -10.16 1.49 1.83
C ASN A 6 -9.89 0.06 2.34
N LEU A 7 -10.57 -0.94 1.78
CA LEU A 7 -10.36 -2.34 2.12
C LEU A 7 -9.01 -2.84 1.60
N ASP A 8 -8.62 -2.45 0.39
CA ASP A 8 -7.35 -2.85 -0.22
C ASP A 8 -6.15 -2.25 0.51
N VAL A 9 -6.27 -1.01 1.01
CA VAL A 9 -5.23 -0.39 1.85
C VAL A 9 -5.11 -1.10 3.21
N LYS A 10 -6.24 -1.40 3.87
CA LYS A 10 -6.23 -2.20 5.11
C LYS A 10 -5.60 -3.57 4.90
N ASN A 11 -5.99 -4.25 3.83
CA ASN A 11 -5.43 -5.55 3.45
C ASN A 11 -3.94 -5.45 3.16
N ALA A 12 -3.47 -4.37 2.53
CA ALA A 12 -2.05 -4.13 2.33
C ALA A 12 -1.28 -3.98 3.65
N ILE A 13 -1.82 -3.21 4.59
CA ILE A 13 -1.27 -3.04 5.94
C ILE A 13 -1.24 -4.39 6.68
N ASP A 14 -2.30 -5.19 6.55
CA ASP A 14 -2.42 -6.53 7.14
C ASP A 14 -1.64 -7.63 6.38
N GLY A 15 -1.02 -7.28 5.24
CA GLY A 15 -0.15 -8.17 4.46
C GLY A 15 -0.84 -9.02 3.39
N LYS A 16 -2.14 -8.84 3.15
CA LYS A 16 -2.93 -9.48 2.08
C LYS A 16 -2.92 -8.61 0.81
N LEU A 17 -1.79 -8.56 0.11
CA LEU A 17 -1.60 -7.73 -1.08
C LEU A 17 -2.18 -8.37 -2.35
N SER A 18 -2.76 -7.57 -3.25
CA SER A 18 -3.15 -7.99 -4.61
C SER A 18 -1.97 -8.56 -5.42
N ASP A 19 -2.26 -9.41 -6.41
CA ASP A 19 -1.30 -9.95 -7.38
C ASP A 19 -1.32 -9.22 -8.74
N THR A 20 -2.16 -8.20 -8.89
CA THR A 20 -2.27 -7.42 -10.13
C THR A 20 -1.44 -6.13 -10.03
N TYR A 21 -0.69 -5.80 -11.09
CA TYR A 21 0.14 -4.58 -11.11
C TYR A 21 -0.69 -3.30 -10.93
N ASP A 22 -1.80 -3.18 -11.66
CA ASP A 22 -2.66 -1.98 -11.63
C ASP A 22 -3.29 -1.76 -10.24
N GLU A 23 -3.75 -2.83 -9.60
CA GLU A 23 -4.31 -2.77 -8.24
C GLU A 23 -3.22 -2.40 -7.21
N LEU A 24 -2.02 -2.96 -7.35
CA LEU A 24 -0.89 -2.59 -6.50
C LEU A 24 -0.44 -1.13 -6.72
N GLU A 25 -0.57 -0.59 -7.93
CA GLU A 25 -0.28 0.82 -8.21
C GLU A 25 -1.26 1.75 -7.49
N ILE A 26 -2.55 1.41 -7.48
CA ILE A 26 -3.58 2.15 -6.74
C ILE A 26 -3.28 2.12 -5.23
N VAL A 27 -3.02 0.93 -4.68
CA VAL A 27 -2.65 0.76 -3.27
C VAL A 27 -1.39 1.55 -2.92
N LEU A 28 -0.37 1.56 -3.79
CA LEU A 28 0.86 2.33 -3.58
C LEU A 28 0.59 3.83 -3.49
N LYS A 29 -0.23 4.39 -4.38
CA LYS A 29 -0.61 5.82 -4.37
C LYS A 29 -1.34 6.20 -3.09
N ASN A 30 -2.25 5.34 -2.63
CA ASN A 30 -3.00 5.55 -1.39
C ASN A 30 -2.08 5.50 -0.16
N LEU A 31 -1.21 4.49 -0.07
CA LEU A 31 -0.24 4.37 1.03
C LEU A 31 0.75 5.55 1.08
N ILE A 32 1.19 6.09 -0.06
CA ILE A 32 2.03 7.29 -0.08
C ILE A 32 1.26 8.49 0.48
N SER A 33 0.00 8.67 0.07
CA SER A 33 -0.84 9.75 0.58
C SER A 33 -1.08 9.62 2.09
N GLU A 34 -1.34 8.42 2.60
CA GLU A 34 -1.48 8.16 4.04
C GLU A 34 -0.17 8.36 4.80
N LYS A 35 0.97 8.01 4.20
CA LYS A 35 2.29 8.24 4.79
C LYS A 35 2.57 9.73 4.99
N GLU A 36 2.18 10.57 4.01
CA GLU A 36 2.30 12.03 4.09
C GLU A 36 1.36 12.63 5.14
N ALA A 37 0.18 12.03 5.33
CA ALA A 37 -0.78 12.44 6.35
C ALA A 37 -0.48 11.87 7.75
N ALA A 38 0.48 10.95 7.88
CA ALA A 38 0.80 10.29 9.15
C ALA A 38 1.45 11.27 10.14
N GLY A 39 0.70 11.65 11.18
CA GLY A 39 1.17 12.55 12.23
C GLY A 39 2.06 11.90 13.29
N ASP A 40 2.10 10.56 13.37
CA ASP A 40 2.88 9.82 14.36
C ASP A 40 3.91 8.86 13.73
N HIS A 41 5.02 8.66 14.44
CA HIS A 41 6.14 7.87 13.97
C HIS A 41 5.82 6.37 13.80
N GLY A 42 4.88 5.84 14.58
CA GLY A 42 4.50 4.42 14.55
C GLY A 42 3.72 4.08 13.28
N THR A 43 2.72 4.90 12.96
CA THR A 43 1.92 4.81 11.74
C THR A 43 2.79 5.02 10.51
N PHE A 44 3.66 6.03 10.51
CA PHE A 44 4.62 6.27 9.43
C PHE A 44 5.47 5.03 9.14
N LYS A 45 6.13 4.45 10.17
CA LYS A 45 6.98 3.25 10.00
C LYS A 45 6.20 2.03 9.49
N ARG A 46 4.93 1.90 9.87
CA ARG A 46 4.09 0.80 9.42
C ARG A 46 3.76 0.95 7.94
N ILE A 47 3.30 2.13 7.54
CA ILE A 47 2.97 2.44 6.14
C ILE A 47 4.22 2.33 5.26
N ASP A 48 5.36 2.84 5.72
CA ASP A 48 6.63 2.78 4.99
C ASP A 48 7.07 1.33 4.66
N LYS A 49 6.99 0.43 5.65
CA LYS A 49 7.25 -1.00 5.43
C LYS A 49 6.26 -1.63 4.44
N THR A 50 5.01 -1.21 4.45
CA THR A 50 3.99 -1.70 3.51
C THR A 50 4.26 -1.20 2.10
N VAL A 51 4.65 0.07 1.94
CA VAL A 51 5.08 0.65 0.65
C VAL A 51 6.22 -0.16 0.05
N ASP A 52 7.22 -0.54 0.84
CA ASP A 52 8.34 -1.36 0.36
C ASP A 52 7.90 -2.75 -0.12
N LYS A 53 6.99 -3.41 0.62
CA LYS A 53 6.43 -4.70 0.21
C LYS A 53 5.67 -4.60 -1.12
N VAL A 54 4.85 -3.56 -1.29
CA VAL A 54 4.10 -3.30 -2.52
C VAL A 54 5.07 -3.11 -3.69
N ARG A 55 6.10 -2.27 -3.53
CA ARG A 55 7.13 -2.04 -4.57
C ARG A 55 7.86 -3.32 -4.97
N ILE A 56 8.26 -4.15 -4.01
CA ILE A 56 8.89 -5.44 -4.30
C ILE A 56 7.95 -6.34 -5.10
N LYS A 57 6.67 -6.40 -4.73
CA LYS A 57 5.69 -7.24 -5.42
C LYS A 57 5.44 -6.73 -6.84
N MET A 58 5.26 -5.42 -7.03
CA MET A 58 5.15 -4.79 -8.35
C MET A 58 6.39 -5.05 -9.22
N HIS A 59 7.60 -5.01 -8.63
CA HIS A 59 8.82 -5.30 -9.37
C HIS A 59 8.88 -6.75 -9.86
N ARG A 60 8.33 -7.71 -9.11
CA ARG A 60 8.24 -9.13 -9.51
C ARG A 60 7.18 -9.39 -10.60
N LEU A 61 6.18 -8.53 -10.70
CA LEU A 61 5.12 -8.61 -11.72
C LEU A 61 5.48 -7.89 -13.01
N LYS A 62 6.52 -7.03 -12.97
CA LYS A 62 7.05 -6.38 -14.17
C LYS A 62 7.84 -7.43 -14.98
N PRO A 63 7.47 -7.70 -16.24
CA PRO A 63 8.17 -8.65 -17.09
C PRO A 63 9.60 -8.22 -17.40
#